data_AF-A0A7Z9IN27-F1
#
_entry.id   AF-A0A7Z9IN27-F1
#
_cell.length_a   1.000
_cell.length_b   1.000
_cell.length_c   1.000
_cell.angle_alpha   90.00
_cell.angle_beta   90.00
_cell.angle_gamma   90.00
#
_symmetry.space_group_name_H-M   'P 1'
#
loop_
_entity.id
_entity.type
_entity.pdbx_description
1 polymer ?
#
loop_
_entity_poly.entity_id
_entity_poly.type
_entity_poly.pdbx_seq_one_letter_code
_entity_poly.pdbx_strand_id
1 'polypeptide(L)'
;MSDSTHLNELNHRVSAARAEVEDRGETFYPGASRIHLASYPPRERWNDWVELDSKSWPERVEKRYMLVPTTCFNCESACGLLAYV
;
A
#
# COMPACT_ATOMS: atom_id res chain seq x y z
N MET A 1 2.80 -24.64 2.74
CA MET A 1 1.54 -24.09 2.18
C MET A 1 1.45 -24.45 0.71
N SER A 2 0.24 -24.68 0.18
CA SER A 2 0.00 -24.68 -1.27
C SER A 2 0.26 -23.29 -1.84
N ASP A 3 0.79 -23.18 -3.06
CA ASP A 3 1.07 -21.90 -3.75
C ASP A 3 -0.18 -20.99 -3.80
N SER A 4 -1.35 -21.60 -3.97
CA SER A 4 -2.65 -20.93 -3.96
C SER A 4 -3.06 -20.37 -2.58
N THR A 5 -2.67 -21.01 -1.47
CA THR A 5 -2.97 -20.50 -0.12
C THR A 5 -2.16 -19.23 0.16
N HIS A 6 -0.88 -19.25 -0.21
CA HIS A 6 0.01 -18.11 -0.02
C HIS A 6 -0.42 -16.89 -0.85
N LEU A 7 -0.86 -17.12 -2.09
CA LEU A 7 -1.39 -16.05 -2.94
C LEU A 7 -2.65 -15.40 -2.36
N ASN A 8 -3.54 -16.19 -1.75
CA ASN A 8 -4.75 -15.64 -1.12
C ASN A 8 -4.43 -14.78 0.11
N GLU A 9 -3.45 -15.19 0.93
CA GLU A 9 -2.97 -14.38 2.05
C GLU A 9 -2.37 -13.04 1.58
N LEU A 10 -1.56 -13.08 0.52
CA LEU A 10 -1.00 -11.87 -0.08
C LEU A 10 -2.10 -10.95 -0.62
N ASN A 11 -3.06 -11.50 -1.38
CA ASN A 11 -4.18 -10.74 -1.93
C ASN A 11 -5.01 -10.05 -0.84
N HIS A 12 -5.37 -10.77 0.23
CA HIS A 12 -6.10 -10.20 1.36
C HIS A 12 -5.33 -9.03 2.01
N ARG A 13 -4.00 -9.14 2.10
CA ARG A 13 -3.14 -8.11 2.67
C ARG A 13 -3.00 -6.86 1.78
N VAL A 14 -3.00 -7.01 0.46
CA VAL A 14 -2.77 -5.88 -0.48
C VAL A 14 -4.07 -5.30 -1.05
N SER A 15 -5.20 -5.97 -0.86
CA SER A 15 -6.48 -5.53 -1.39
C SER A 15 -6.89 -4.17 -0.82
N ALA A 16 -7.19 -3.25 -1.73
CA ALA A 16 -7.70 -1.92 -1.44
C ALA A 16 -9.23 -1.82 -1.62
N ALA A 17 -9.93 -2.96 -1.76
CA ALA A 17 -11.39 -2.96 -1.80
C ALA A 17 -11.95 -2.42 -0.47
N ARG A 18 -12.90 -1.47 -0.56
CA ARG A 18 -13.40 -0.74 0.61
C ARG A 18 -13.86 -1.66 1.75
N ALA A 19 -14.66 -2.67 1.44
CA ALA A 19 -15.18 -3.59 2.45
C ALA A 19 -14.06 -4.34 3.20
N GLU A 20 -13.00 -4.75 2.48
CA GLU A 20 -11.87 -5.47 3.08
C GLU A 20 -10.98 -4.53 3.90
N VAL A 21 -10.79 -3.28 3.44
CA VAL A 21 -10.07 -2.26 4.21
C VAL A 21 -10.81 -1.93 5.51
N GLU A 22 -12.14 -1.75 5.43
CA GLU A 22 -12.99 -1.49 6.60
C GLU A 22 -13.03 -2.68 7.58
N ASP A 23 -13.08 -3.92 7.10
CA ASP A 23 -13.00 -5.14 7.93
C ASP A 23 -11.69 -5.23 8.71
N ARG A 24 -10.57 -4.79 8.11
CA ARG A 24 -9.27 -4.70 8.78
C ARG A 24 -9.16 -3.52 9.76
N GLY A 25 -10.17 -2.65 9.85
CA GLY A 25 -10.12 -1.43 10.65
C GLY A 25 -9.13 -0.38 10.13
N GLU A 26 -8.75 -0.47 8.85
CA GLU A 26 -7.82 0.43 8.19
C GLU A 26 -8.54 1.62 7.56
N THR A 27 -7.81 2.72 7.35
CA THR A 27 -8.39 3.87 6.66
C THR A 27 -8.51 3.62 5.16
N PHE A 28 -9.74 3.72 4.63
CA PHE A 28 -9.98 3.65 3.20
C PHE A 28 -9.63 4.96 2.49
N TYR A 29 -8.69 4.88 1.56
CA TYR A 29 -8.33 5.97 0.66
C TYR A 29 -8.81 5.67 -0.76
N PRO A 30 -9.81 6.39 -1.29
CA PRO A 30 -10.34 6.12 -2.62
C PRO A 30 -9.25 6.36 -3.67
N GLY A 31 -8.96 5.34 -4.49
CA GLY A 31 -8.11 5.48 -5.68
C GLY A 31 -8.88 5.99 -6.89
N ALA A 32 -8.16 6.29 -7.96
CA ALA A 32 -8.72 6.81 -9.21
C ALA A 32 -9.81 5.91 -9.82
N SER A 33 -9.69 4.58 -9.66
CA SER A 33 -10.68 3.63 -10.17
C SER A 33 -11.96 3.54 -9.32
N ARG A 34 -11.96 4.12 -8.10
CA ARG A 34 -13.06 4.06 -7.11
C ARG A 34 -13.52 2.65 -6.72
N ILE A 35 -12.73 1.62 -7.05
CA ILE A 35 -13.02 0.23 -6.73
C ILE A 35 -11.87 -0.37 -5.90
N HIS A 36 -10.97 -1.12 -6.52
CA HIS A 36 -9.98 -1.97 -5.85
C HIS A 36 -8.57 -1.38 -5.87
N LEU A 37 -8.41 -0.09 -6.17
CA LEU A 37 -7.12 0.61 -6.06
C LEU A 37 -7.27 1.71 -5.02
N ALA A 38 -6.28 1.83 -4.12
CA ALA A 38 -6.16 2.95 -3.21
C ALA A 38 -5.22 4.02 -3.79
N SER A 39 -5.43 5.28 -3.43
CA SER A 39 -4.51 6.36 -3.83
C SER A 39 -3.16 6.27 -3.09
N TYR A 40 -3.15 5.69 -1.88
CA TYR A 40 -1.96 5.48 -1.06
C TYR A 40 -2.25 4.44 0.04
N PRO A 41 -1.21 3.84 0.65
CA PRO A 41 -1.37 2.87 1.73
C PRO A 41 -2.14 3.43 2.94
N PRO A 42 -2.89 2.58 3.67
CA PRO A 42 -3.55 2.97 4.91
C PRO A 42 -2.52 3.44 5.95
N ARG A 43 -2.80 4.56 6.64
CA ARG A 43 -1.84 5.19 7.57
C ARG A 43 -1.43 4.27 8.72
N GLU A 44 -2.31 3.36 9.10
CA GLU A 44 -2.08 2.37 10.15
C GLU A 44 -0.88 1.46 9.85
N ARG A 45 -0.51 1.32 8.57
CA ARG A 45 0.60 0.47 8.10
C ARG A 45 1.86 1.23 7.73
N TRP A 46 1.90 2.56 7.88
CA TRP A 46 3.04 3.37 7.43
C TRP A 46 4.34 3.06 8.18
N ASN A 47 4.28 2.62 9.43
CA ASN A 47 5.50 2.22 10.17
C ASN A 47 6.11 0.90 9.65
N ASP A 48 5.32 0.09 8.94
CA ASP A 48 5.73 -1.23 8.46
C ASP A 48 5.02 -1.62 7.16
N TRP A 49 5.35 -0.90 6.09
CA TRP A 49 4.79 -1.16 4.78
C TRP A 49 5.57 -2.25 4.07
N VAL A 50 4.87 -3.18 3.43
CA VAL A 50 5.49 -4.22 2.60
C VAL A 50 4.85 -4.22 1.23
N GLU A 51 5.69 -4.27 0.21
CA GLU A 51 5.31 -4.30 -1.19
C GLU A 51 6.19 -5.30 -1.96
N LEU A 52 5.70 -5.81 -3.09
CA LEU A 52 6.48 -6.67 -3.97
C LEU A 52 7.36 -5.85 -4.91
N ASP A 53 8.63 -6.23 -5.04
CA ASP A 53 9.54 -5.62 -6.00
C ASP A 53 9.12 -5.95 -7.43
N SER A 54 8.64 -4.94 -8.14
CA SER A 54 8.22 -5.03 -9.54
C SER A 54 9.34 -5.49 -10.49
N LYS A 55 10.62 -5.25 -10.14
CA LYS A 55 11.76 -5.68 -10.96
C LYS A 55 12.14 -7.14 -10.75
N SER A 56 11.69 -7.74 -9.66
CA SER A 56 12.00 -9.12 -9.28
C SER A 56 10.94 -10.11 -9.75
N TRP A 57 10.06 -9.74 -10.68
CA TRP A 57 9.12 -10.68 -11.28
C TRP A 57 9.87 -11.78 -12.05
N PRO A 58 9.55 -13.08 -11.87
CA PRO A 58 8.41 -13.67 -11.15
C PRO A 58 8.69 -14.12 -9.71
N GLU A 59 9.86 -13.85 -9.16
CA GLU A 59 10.33 -14.32 -7.85
C GLU A 59 9.58 -13.71 -6.64
N ARG A 60 8.68 -12.73 -6.86
CA ARG A 60 7.81 -12.12 -5.84
C ARG A 60 8.55 -11.68 -4.58
N VAL A 61 9.66 -10.98 -4.75
CA VAL A 61 10.50 -10.50 -3.64
C VAL A 61 9.78 -9.39 -2.86
N GLU A 62 9.53 -9.59 -1.56
CA GLU A 62 9.00 -8.56 -0.67
C GLU A 62 10.07 -7.51 -0.31
N LYS A 63 9.67 -6.24 -0.29
CA LYS A 63 10.43 -5.10 0.23
C LYS A 63 9.65 -4.46 1.35
N ARG A 64 10.34 -4.12 2.44
CA ARG A 64 9.77 -3.50 3.63
C ARG A 64 10.27 -2.07 3.76
N TYR A 65 9.36 -1.15 4.02
CA TYR A 65 9.61 0.30 4.08
C TYR A 65 8.91 0.91 5.29
N MET A 66 9.46 2.04 5.75
CA MET A 66 8.71 3.02 6.54
C MET A 66 8.21 4.12 5.59
N LEU A 67 6.93 4.46 5.70
CA LEU A 67 6.31 5.54 4.94
C LEU A 67 6.21 6.80 5.81
N VAL A 68 6.87 7.87 5.38
CA VAL A 68 6.92 9.12 6.13
C VAL A 68 6.11 10.19 5.37
N PRO A 69 5.03 10.74 5.96
CA PRO A 69 4.30 11.84 5.36
C PRO A 69 5.22 13.07 5.30
N THR A 70 5.32 13.67 4.12
CA THR A 70 6.18 14.83 3.89
C THR A 70 5.49 15.86 3.02
N THR A 71 6.01 17.08 3.01
CA THR A 71 5.46 18.20 2.26
C THR A 71 6.51 18.74 1.30
N CYS A 72 6.12 18.96 0.05
CA CYS A 72 7.00 19.58 -0.94
C CYS A 72 7.35 21.02 -0.55
N PHE A 73 8.65 21.34 -0.47
CA PHE A 73 9.15 22.69 -0.11
C PHE A 73 9.67 23.51 -1.30
N ASN A 74 9.54 23.01 -2.54
CA ASN A 74 10.19 23.62 -3.70
C ASN A 74 9.36 24.70 -4.42
N CYS A 75 8.02 24.55 -4.48
CA CYS A 75 7.16 25.36 -5.36
C CYS A 75 6.05 26.12 -4.63
N GLU A 76 6.18 26.33 -3.31
CA GLU A 76 5.17 26.99 -2.43
C GLU A 76 3.78 26.32 -2.35
N SER A 77 3.45 25.36 -3.23
CA SER A 77 2.17 24.65 -3.29
C SER A 77 1.92 23.71 -2.10
N ALA A 78 2.95 23.40 -1.31
CA ALA A 78 2.88 22.52 -0.15
C ALA A 78 2.19 21.16 -0.44
N CYS A 79 2.49 20.55 -1.59
CA CYS A 79 1.91 19.26 -1.96
C CYS A 79 2.22 18.20 -0.90
N GLY A 80 1.20 17.41 -0.53
CA GLY A 80 1.37 16.23 0.30
C GLY A 80 2.07 15.12 -0.48
N LEU A 81 3.15 14.59 0.08
CA LEU A 81 3.98 13.53 -0.47
C LEU A 81 4.16 12.42 0.57
N LEU A 82 4.55 11.23 0.12
CA LEU A 82 4.87 10.10 0.98
C LEU A 82 6.26 9.57 0.62
N ALA A 83 7.20 9.64 1.55
CA ALA A 83 8.55 9.14 1.36
C ALA A 83 8.64 7.68 1.79
N TYR A 84 9.24 6.83 0.94
CA TYR A 84 9.53 5.43 1.22
C TYR A 84 10.99 5.32 1.67
N VAL A 85 11.20 4.81 2.89
CA VAL A 85 12.53 4.68 3.52
C VAL A 85 12.82 3.23 3.85
#